data_AF-A0A847XPA2-F1
#
_entry.id   AF-A0A847XPA2-F1
#
_cell.length_a   1.000
_cell.length_b   1.000
_cell.length_c   1.000
_cell.angle_alpha   90.00
_cell.angle_beta   90.00
_cell.angle_gamma   90.00
#
_symmetry.space_group_name_H-M   'P 1'
#
loop_
_entity.id
_entity.type
_entity.pdbx_description
1 polymer ?
#
loop_
_entity_poly.entity_id
_entity_poly.type
_entity_poly.pdbx_seq_one_letter_code
_entity_poly.pdbx_strand_id
1 'polypeptide(L)'
;AGQYNDVNVIIGSNSDEGGMFVRRQQQMDPGAYKKSLTDRYGDFADRFLSLYPGDTPEQATFSSADMTRDSGFGWASWIWGRLQSRTGNSKVYMYYFDQKDPNNPNSRGAFHAAEIKYVLQNINEERYPAEDIKLSDIMSTYWTNFAKSGNPNGEDLLEWPTFTEQNQTYMYFKSDPETGPVPNLNNLELFEEYYKYQRESK
;
A
#
# COMPACT_ATOMS: atom_id res chain seq x y z
N ALA A 1 20.44 15.87 -6.68
CA ALA A 1 19.70 14.61 -6.89
C ALA A 1 20.71 13.47 -7.06
N GLY A 2 20.36 12.22 -6.74
CA GLY A 2 21.23 11.06 -6.98
C GLY A 2 22.21 10.69 -5.86
N GLN A 3 22.08 11.26 -4.65
CA GLN A 3 22.85 10.83 -3.48
C GLN A 3 21.98 9.92 -2.60
N TYR A 4 21.97 8.63 -2.91
CA TYR A 4 21.31 7.58 -2.15
C TYR A 4 22.04 6.26 -2.39
N ASN A 5 21.79 5.26 -1.54
CA ASN A 5 22.39 3.94 -1.71
C ASN A 5 21.67 3.18 -2.83
N ASP A 6 22.41 2.81 -3.87
CA ASP A 6 21.94 1.88 -4.90
C ASP A 6 22.03 0.45 -4.35
N VAL A 7 20.96 0.00 -3.72
CA VAL A 7 20.82 -1.34 -3.12
C VAL A 7 19.50 -1.97 -3.53
N ASN A 8 19.44 -3.30 -3.51
CA ASN A 8 18.17 -4.00 -3.72
C ASN A 8 17.22 -3.63 -2.58
N VAL A 9 15.93 -3.50 -2.88
CA VAL A 9 14.91 -3.09 -1.91
C VAL A 9 13.63 -3.92 -2.04
N ILE A 10 13.02 -4.24 -0.91
CA ILE A 10 11.60 -4.61 -0.80
C ILE A 10 10.85 -3.41 -0.25
N ILE A 11 9.78 -2.99 -0.92
CA ILE A 11 8.94 -1.85 -0.54
C ILE A 11 7.48 -2.30 -0.64
N GLY A 12 6.62 -1.85 0.27
CA GLY A 12 5.20 -2.16 0.16
C GLY A 12 4.32 -1.29 1.04
N SER A 13 3.06 -1.67 1.08
CA SER A 13 2.01 -1.05 1.90
C SER A 13 0.87 -2.05 2.12
N ASN A 14 0.03 -1.76 3.09
CA ASN A 14 -1.14 -2.57 3.40
C ASN A 14 -2.41 -2.03 2.74
N SER A 15 -3.43 -2.88 2.60
CA SER A 15 -4.64 -2.52 1.85
C SER A 15 -5.60 -1.57 2.56
N ASP A 16 -5.44 -1.41 3.87
CA ASP A 16 -6.24 -0.54 4.73
C ASP A 16 -5.38 0.25 5.73
N GLU A 17 -4.21 0.74 5.30
CA GLU A 17 -3.28 1.55 6.11
C GLU A 17 -4.00 2.68 6.87
N GLY A 18 -4.85 3.43 6.16
CA GLY A 18 -5.60 4.55 6.71
C GLY A 18 -6.64 4.17 7.76
N GLY A 19 -7.03 2.89 7.84
CA GLY A 19 -8.11 2.42 8.70
C GLY A 19 -7.86 2.62 10.19
N MET A 20 -6.60 2.67 10.63
CA MET A 20 -6.21 2.98 12.01
C MET A 20 -6.19 4.47 12.34
N PHE A 21 -6.04 5.32 11.32
CA PHE A 21 -5.83 6.76 11.49
C PHE A 21 -7.15 7.55 11.41
N VAL A 22 -8.24 6.91 10.97
CA VAL A 22 -9.57 7.50 10.90
C VAL A 22 -10.51 6.84 11.91
N ARG A 23 -11.17 7.65 12.74
CA ARG A 23 -12.13 7.18 13.75
C ARG A 23 -13.45 6.76 13.10
N ARG A 24 -13.48 5.55 12.53
CA ARG A 24 -14.60 5.02 11.74
C ARG A 24 -15.95 5.06 12.45
N GLN A 25 -15.96 4.87 13.77
CA GLN A 25 -17.18 4.87 14.57
C GLN A 25 -17.81 6.27 14.75
N GLN A 26 -17.03 7.34 14.60
CA GLN A 26 -17.53 8.70 14.84
C GLN A 26 -18.28 9.26 13.63
N GLN A 27 -18.11 8.65 12.45
CA GLN A 27 -18.59 9.07 11.13
C GLN A 27 -18.27 10.55 10.80
N MET A 28 -17.74 10.79 9.62
CA MET A 28 -17.41 12.15 9.17
C MET A 28 -18.64 12.87 8.65
N ASP A 29 -18.76 14.16 8.91
CA ASP A 29 -19.76 15.00 8.27
C ASP A 29 -19.43 15.16 6.77
N PRO A 30 -20.37 14.83 5.85
CA PRO A 30 -20.16 14.97 4.40
C PRO A 30 -19.77 16.38 3.96
N GLY A 31 -20.40 17.41 4.53
CA GLY A 31 -20.15 18.81 4.17
C GLY A 31 -18.75 19.25 4.58
N ALA A 32 -18.35 18.92 5.81
CA ALA A 32 -17.01 19.18 6.32
C ALA A 32 -15.94 18.41 5.54
N TYR A 33 -16.19 17.15 5.19
CA TYR A 33 -15.29 16.36 4.36
C TYR A 33 -15.07 17.01 2.99
N LYS A 34 -16.15 17.31 2.25
CA LYS A 34 -16.05 17.97 0.94
C LYS A 34 -15.33 19.31 1.03
N LYS A 35 -15.69 20.13 2.03
CA LYS A 35 -15.02 21.41 2.27
C LYS A 35 -13.51 21.23 2.52
N SER A 36 -13.11 20.22 3.30
CA SER A 36 -11.70 19.97 3.57
C SER A 36 -10.92 19.60 2.30
N LEU A 37 -11.53 18.89 1.36
CA LEU A 37 -10.93 18.58 0.07
C LEU A 37 -10.82 19.84 -0.80
N THR A 38 -11.85 20.67 -0.86
CA THR A 38 -11.81 21.97 -1.55
C THR A 38 -10.71 22.88 -1.00
N ASP A 39 -10.65 23.03 0.33
CA ASP A 39 -9.66 23.88 1.00
C ASP A 39 -8.22 23.36 0.76
N ARG A 40 -8.02 22.03 0.75
CA ARG A 40 -6.69 21.42 0.61
C ARG A 40 -6.20 21.34 -0.83
N TYR A 41 -7.08 20.96 -1.76
CA TYR A 41 -6.68 20.58 -3.12
C TYR A 41 -7.07 21.61 -4.19
N GLY A 42 -7.85 22.64 -3.85
CA GLY A 42 -8.21 23.72 -4.78
C GLY A 42 -8.81 23.18 -6.07
N ASP A 43 -8.22 23.54 -7.21
CA ASP A 43 -8.67 23.14 -8.56
C ASP A 43 -8.66 21.61 -8.78
N PHE A 44 -7.96 20.84 -7.94
CA PHE A 44 -7.97 19.37 -8.00
C PHE A 44 -9.12 18.74 -7.21
N ALA A 45 -9.85 19.52 -6.40
CA ALA A 45 -10.80 18.98 -5.42
C ALA A 45 -11.91 18.12 -6.05
N ASP A 46 -12.47 18.52 -7.18
CA ASP A 46 -13.52 17.75 -7.87
C ASP A 46 -13.00 16.38 -8.35
N ARG A 47 -11.74 16.32 -8.81
CA ARG A 47 -11.10 15.06 -9.20
C ARG A 47 -10.86 14.16 -7.98
N PHE A 48 -10.43 14.74 -6.86
CA PHE A 48 -10.31 13.98 -5.61
C PHE A 48 -11.67 13.48 -5.13
N LEU A 49 -12.72 14.31 -5.16
CA LEU A 49 -14.07 13.90 -4.77
C LEU A 49 -14.66 12.83 -5.69
N SER A 50 -14.26 12.80 -6.96
CA SER A 50 -14.65 11.73 -7.88
C SER A 50 -14.02 10.38 -7.53
N LEU A 51 -12.78 10.36 -7.03
CA LEU A 51 -12.08 9.13 -6.64
C LEU A 51 -12.34 8.74 -5.17
N TYR A 52 -12.72 9.72 -4.35
CA TYR A 52 -12.93 9.60 -2.90
C TYR A 52 -14.26 10.27 -2.52
N PRO A 53 -15.41 9.65 -2.89
CA PRO A 53 -16.72 10.24 -2.68
C PRO A 53 -17.05 10.39 -1.20
N GLY A 54 -17.89 11.36 -0.86
CA GLY A 54 -18.29 11.61 0.52
C GLY A 54 -19.70 12.16 0.60
N ASP A 55 -20.65 11.54 -0.12
CA ASP A 55 -22.05 11.97 -0.15
C ASP A 55 -22.81 11.54 1.10
N THR A 56 -22.35 10.46 1.76
CA THR A 56 -22.86 9.98 3.05
C THR A 56 -21.78 10.05 4.13
N PRO A 57 -22.15 10.05 5.42
CA PRO A 57 -21.17 10.02 6.49
C PRO A 57 -20.24 8.80 6.42
N GLU A 58 -20.79 7.66 6.02
CA GLU A 58 -20.03 6.43 5.79
C GLU A 58 -19.00 6.58 4.66
N GLN A 59 -19.44 7.09 3.50
CA GLN A 59 -18.54 7.33 2.38
C GLN A 59 -17.44 8.33 2.74
N ALA A 60 -17.78 9.46 3.37
CA ALA A 60 -16.80 10.46 3.77
C ALA A 60 -15.73 9.87 4.71
N THR A 61 -16.16 9.02 5.66
CA THR A 61 -15.28 8.33 6.60
C THR A 61 -14.33 7.36 5.90
N PHE A 62 -14.85 6.51 5.03
CA PHE A 62 -14.05 5.51 4.35
C PHE A 62 -13.16 6.09 3.28
N SER A 63 -13.65 7.06 2.50
CA SER A 63 -12.84 7.81 1.54
C SER A 63 -11.70 8.55 2.22
N SER A 64 -11.94 9.16 3.40
CA SER A 64 -10.85 9.76 4.20
C SER A 64 -9.79 8.74 4.61
N ALA A 65 -10.19 7.52 4.98
CA ALA A 65 -9.26 6.44 5.28
C ALA A 65 -8.49 6.00 4.03
N ASP A 66 -9.18 5.82 2.90
CA ASP A 66 -8.57 5.41 1.63
C ASP A 66 -7.59 6.49 1.11
N MET A 67 -7.92 7.77 1.26
CA MET A 67 -7.01 8.90 1.01
C MET A 67 -5.79 8.86 1.93
N THR A 68 -5.95 8.51 3.19
CA THR A 68 -4.82 8.38 4.13
C THR A 68 -3.91 7.22 3.75
N ARG A 69 -4.48 6.08 3.34
CA ARG A 69 -3.73 4.95 2.77
C ARG A 69 -2.92 5.39 1.55
N ASP A 70 -3.57 6.04 0.59
CA ASP A 70 -2.95 6.37 -0.69
C ASP A 70 -1.94 7.52 -0.57
N SER A 71 -2.25 8.58 0.17
CA SER A 71 -1.34 9.73 0.31
C SER A 71 -0.18 9.49 1.28
N GLY A 72 -0.42 8.73 2.36
CA GLY A 72 0.56 8.52 3.42
C GLY A 72 1.52 7.35 3.16
N PHE A 73 1.06 6.33 2.44
CA PHE A 73 1.79 5.07 2.27
C PHE A 73 1.89 4.68 0.80
N GLY A 74 0.76 4.51 0.12
CA GLY A 74 0.70 4.01 -1.25
C GLY A 74 1.54 4.83 -2.24
N TRP A 75 1.29 6.14 -2.32
CA TRP A 75 2.00 7.05 -3.23
C TRP A 75 3.49 7.14 -2.89
N ALA A 76 3.84 7.23 -1.60
CA ALA A 76 5.24 7.30 -1.17
C ALA A 76 6.01 6.03 -1.57
N SER A 77 5.45 4.85 -1.31
CA SER A 77 6.02 3.56 -1.71
C SER A 77 6.13 3.44 -3.24
N TRP A 78 5.08 3.81 -3.97
CA TRP A 78 5.07 3.76 -5.44
C TRP A 78 6.12 4.68 -6.07
N ILE A 79 6.19 5.94 -5.65
CA ILE A 79 7.17 6.89 -6.16
C ILE A 79 8.59 6.51 -5.77
N TRP A 80 8.82 5.95 -4.57
CA TRP A 80 10.13 5.42 -4.22
C TRP A 80 10.52 4.26 -5.15
N GLY A 81 9.66 3.27 -5.36
CA GLY A 81 9.93 2.16 -6.29
C GLY A 81 10.24 2.64 -7.71
N ARG A 82 9.49 3.63 -8.22
CA ARG A 82 9.75 4.27 -9.52
C ARG A 82 11.09 5.00 -9.56
N LEU A 83 11.39 5.82 -8.57
CA LEU A 83 12.66 6.57 -8.51
C LEU A 83 13.86 5.62 -8.42
N GLN A 84 13.80 4.60 -7.55
CA GLN A 84 14.86 3.62 -7.38
C GLN A 84 15.10 2.84 -8.68
N SER A 85 14.04 2.34 -9.32
CA SER A 85 14.16 1.58 -10.57
C SER A 85 14.59 2.43 -11.78
N ARG A 86 14.28 3.74 -11.77
CA ARG A 86 14.67 4.65 -12.85
C ARG A 86 16.10 5.16 -12.73
N THR A 87 16.59 5.36 -11.51
CA THR A 87 17.85 6.07 -11.26
C THR A 87 18.98 5.18 -10.75
N GLY A 88 18.66 3.98 -10.24
CA GLY A 88 19.62 2.98 -9.79
C GLY A 88 19.72 1.79 -10.74
N ASN A 89 20.61 0.86 -10.41
CA ASN A 89 20.77 -0.42 -11.12
C ASN A 89 20.28 -1.61 -10.27
N SER A 90 19.95 -1.37 -9.00
CA SER A 90 19.50 -2.40 -8.09
C SER A 90 18.05 -2.83 -8.33
N LYS A 91 17.73 -4.03 -7.86
CA LYS A 91 16.41 -4.64 -8.01
C LYS A 91 15.42 -4.06 -7.00
N VAL A 92 14.24 -3.70 -7.49
CA VAL A 92 13.12 -3.24 -6.67
C VAL A 92 12.05 -4.32 -6.66
N TYR A 93 11.57 -4.69 -5.48
CA TYR A 93 10.48 -5.65 -5.30
C TYR A 93 9.35 -4.98 -4.54
N MET A 94 8.19 -4.82 -5.20
CA MET A 94 7.02 -4.16 -4.61
C MET A 94 6.03 -5.19 -4.08
N TYR A 95 5.46 -4.98 -2.89
CA TYR A 95 4.34 -5.78 -2.39
C TYR A 95 3.14 -4.95 -1.94
N TYR A 96 1.99 -5.60 -1.92
CA TYR A 96 0.76 -5.09 -1.32
C TYR A 96 0.17 -6.18 -0.42
N PHE A 97 0.10 -5.92 0.88
CA PHE A 97 -0.44 -6.88 1.85
C PHE A 97 -1.94 -6.64 2.04
N ASP A 98 -2.74 -7.66 1.73
CA ASP A 98 -4.21 -7.60 1.69
C ASP A 98 -4.86 -8.82 2.36
N GLN A 99 -4.14 -9.48 3.27
CA GLN A 99 -4.72 -10.54 4.08
C GLN A 99 -5.70 -9.95 5.10
N LYS A 100 -6.96 -10.37 5.02
CA LYS A 100 -8.00 -9.96 5.97
C LYS A 100 -7.72 -10.57 7.34
N ASP A 101 -7.94 -9.80 8.39
CA ASP A 101 -7.81 -10.31 9.75
C ASP A 101 -8.97 -11.26 10.08
N PRO A 102 -8.72 -12.57 10.30
CA PRO A 102 -9.78 -13.54 10.62
C PRO A 102 -10.49 -13.22 11.93
N ASN A 103 -9.85 -12.45 12.82
CA ASN A 103 -10.41 -12.05 14.11
C ASN A 103 -11.21 -10.73 14.05
N ASN A 104 -11.29 -10.09 12.88
CA ASN A 104 -12.06 -8.87 12.68
C ASN A 104 -12.96 -8.98 11.44
N PRO A 105 -14.23 -9.42 11.60
CA PRO A 105 -15.15 -9.58 10.46
C PRO A 105 -15.50 -8.26 9.77
N ASN A 106 -15.22 -7.11 10.40
CA ASN A 106 -15.44 -5.78 9.84
C ASN A 106 -14.19 -5.21 9.15
N SER A 107 -13.12 -6.00 9.02
CA SER A 107 -11.93 -5.61 8.27
C SER A 107 -12.28 -5.37 6.80
N ARG A 108 -11.95 -4.18 6.29
CA ARG A 108 -12.01 -3.84 4.85
C ARG A 108 -10.72 -4.21 4.11
N GLY A 109 -9.71 -4.66 4.84
CA GLY A 109 -8.36 -4.94 4.37
C GLY A 109 -7.37 -5.01 5.54
N ALA A 110 -6.09 -5.13 5.23
CA ALA A 110 -5.03 -5.17 6.21
C ALA A 110 -4.71 -3.76 6.75
N PHE A 111 -4.84 -3.59 8.05
CA PHE A 111 -4.54 -2.32 8.71
C PHE A 111 -3.03 -2.06 8.79
N HIS A 112 -2.62 -0.85 9.18
CA HIS A 112 -1.21 -0.49 9.37
C HIS A 112 -0.46 -1.46 10.30
N ALA A 113 0.68 -2.00 9.86
CA ALA A 113 1.49 -2.99 10.59
C ALA A 113 0.88 -4.40 10.73
N ALA A 114 -0.24 -4.71 10.04
CA ALA A 114 -0.87 -6.02 10.09
C ALA A 114 0.01 -7.15 9.52
N GLU A 115 0.93 -6.83 8.61
CA GLU A 115 1.84 -7.74 7.93
C GLU A 115 3.01 -8.19 8.81
N ILE A 116 3.39 -7.40 9.82
CA ILE A 116 4.59 -7.63 10.64
C ILE A 116 4.60 -9.03 11.25
N LYS A 117 3.45 -9.50 11.77
CA LYS A 117 3.34 -10.85 12.36
C LYS A 117 3.57 -11.97 11.35
N TYR A 118 3.24 -11.77 10.07
CA TYR A 118 3.47 -12.74 9.00
C TYR A 118 4.95 -12.77 8.61
N VAL A 119 5.56 -11.59 8.46
CA VAL A 119 6.99 -11.47 8.11
C VAL A 119 7.88 -12.05 9.22
N LEU A 120 7.56 -11.78 10.49
CA LEU A 120 8.37 -12.20 11.63
C LEU A 120 8.00 -13.57 12.20
N GLN A 121 7.08 -14.31 11.57
CA GLN A 121 6.54 -15.58 12.08
C GLN A 121 6.09 -15.51 13.55
N ASN A 122 5.37 -14.45 13.90
CA ASN A 122 4.86 -14.21 15.25
C ASN A 122 3.32 -14.31 15.29
N ILE A 123 2.75 -15.20 14.46
CA ILE A 123 1.32 -15.48 14.47
C ILE A 123 1.00 -16.46 15.60
N ASN A 124 -0.12 -16.20 16.30
CA ASN A 124 -0.65 -17.15 17.26
C ASN A 124 -1.42 -18.26 16.52
N GLU A 125 -0.82 -19.44 16.39
CA GLU A 125 -1.38 -20.61 15.70
C GLU A 125 -2.73 -21.10 16.26
N GLU A 126 -3.02 -20.83 17.54
CA GLU A 126 -4.32 -21.20 18.13
C GLU A 126 -5.46 -20.24 17.74
N ARG A 127 -5.11 -19.03 17.29
CA ARG A 127 -6.07 -17.94 16.98
C ARG A 127 -6.21 -17.64 15.50
N TYR A 128 -5.34 -18.21 14.66
CA TYR A 128 -5.33 -17.96 13.23
C TYR A 128 -5.53 -19.27 12.47
N PRO A 129 -6.28 -19.25 11.35
CA PRO A 129 -6.48 -20.43 10.52
C PRO A 129 -5.18 -20.84 9.82
N ALA A 130 -5.13 -22.09 9.37
CA ALA A 130 -3.94 -22.68 8.72
C ALA A 130 -3.46 -21.89 7.48
N GLU A 131 -4.37 -21.22 6.78
CA GLU A 131 -4.04 -20.36 5.63
C GLU A 131 -3.15 -19.17 6.02
N ASP A 132 -3.36 -18.56 7.19
CA ASP A 132 -2.53 -17.47 7.69
C ASP A 132 -1.15 -17.95 8.11
N ILE A 133 -1.07 -19.15 8.70
CA ILE A 133 0.20 -19.78 9.07
C ILE A 133 1.01 -20.09 7.81
N LYS A 134 0.38 -20.69 6.80
CA LYS A 134 1.00 -20.93 5.49
C LYS A 134 1.49 -19.63 4.85
N LEU A 135 0.67 -18.58 4.86
CA LEU A 135 1.07 -17.27 4.33
C LEU A 135 2.25 -16.67 5.10
N SER A 136 2.28 -16.83 6.43
CA SER A 136 3.41 -16.41 7.27
C SER A 136 4.70 -17.13 6.90
N ASP A 137 4.65 -18.43 6.65
CA ASP A 137 5.81 -19.21 6.21
C ASP A 137 6.33 -18.73 4.86
N ILE A 138 5.42 -18.49 3.92
CA ILE A 138 5.75 -17.97 2.58
C ILE A 138 6.40 -16.58 2.68
N MET A 139 5.80 -15.64 3.43
CA MET A 139 6.32 -14.29 3.58
C MET A 139 7.69 -14.27 4.26
N SER A 140 7.85 -15.02 5.35
CA SER A 140 9.14 -15.18 6.03
C SER A 140 10.22 -15.75 5.11
N THR A 141 9.86 -16.72 4.25
CA THR A 141 10.78 -17.29 3.26
C THR A 141 11.24 -16.23 2.25
N TYR A 142 10.34 -15.43 1.68
CA TYR A 142 10.72 -14.31 0.80
C TYR A 142 11.67 -13.33 1.48
N TRP A 143 11.36 -12.91 2.72
CA TRP A 143 12.18 -11.93 3.44
C TRP A 143 13.56 -12.48 3.81
N THR A 144 13.65 -13.74 4.22
CA THR A 144 14.93 -14.37 4.55
C THR A 144 15.78 -14.65 3.30
N ASN A 145 15.18 -15.03 2.17
CA ASN A 145 15.88 -15.14 0.88
C ASN A 145 16.46 -13.79 0.44
N PHE A 146 15.66 -12.74 0.56
CA PHE A 146 16.09 -11.38 0.25
C PHE A 146 17.23 -10.92 1.16
N ALA A 147 17.14 -11.17 2.47
CA ALA A 147 18.20 -10.82 3.41
C ALA A 147 19.52 -11.56 3.11
N LYS A 148 19.47 -12.81 2.62
CA LYS A 148 20.65 -13.61 2.27
C LYS A 148 21.31 -13.19 0.96
N SER A 149 20.52 -12.83 -0.04
CA SER A 149 20.98 -12.77 -1.44
C SER A 149 20.58 -11.52 -2.22
N GLY A 150 19.71 -10.68 -1.64
CA GLY A 150 19.07 -9.55 -2.32
C GLY A 150 18.02 -9.97 -3.36
N ASN A 151 17.65 -11.25 -3.43
CA ASN A 151 16.58 -11.79 -4.27
C ASN A 151 15.58 -12.54 -3.37
N PRO A 152 14.28 -12.18 -3.36
CA PRO A 152 13.30 -12.86 -2.52
C PRO A 152 12.93 -14.27 -3.04
N ASN A 153 13.14 -14.54 -4.33
CA ASN A 153 12.68 -15.78 -4.98
C ASN A 153 13.44 -17.02 -4.50
N GLY A 154 12.79 -18.19 -4.59
CA GLY A 154 13.30 -19.49 -4.17
C GLY A 154 12.50 -20.64 -4.76
N GLU A 155 12.91 -21.88 -4.47
CA GLU A 155 12.15 -23.07 -4.86
C GLU A 155 10.74 -23.06 -4.23
N ASP A 156 9.73 -23.52 -4.97
CA ASP A 156 8.32 -23.59 -4.55
C ASP A 156 7.64 -22.26 -4.19
N LEU A 157 8.26 -21.12 -4.50
CA LEU A 157 7.65 -19.80 -4.38
C LEU A 157 7.12 -19.32 -5.74
N LEU A 158 6.05 -18.52 -5.70
CA LEU A 158 5.64 -17.75 -6.86
C LEU A 158 6.76 -16.77 -7.22
N GLU A 159 7.08 -16.65 -8.51
CA GLU A 159 8.10 -15.68 -8.92
C GLU A 159 7.64 -14.25 -8.58
N TRP A 160 8.43 -13.56 -7.77
CA TRP A 160 8.27 -12.13 -7.48
C TRP A 160 9.08 -11.33 -8.49
N PRO A 161 8.44 -10.71 -9.50
CA PRO A 161 9.13 -9.96 -10.52
C PRO A 161 9.72 -8.67 -9.96
N THR A 162 10.82 -8.24 -10.57
CA THR A 162 11.38 -6.91 -10.29
C THR A 162 10.47 -5.82 -10.86
N PHE A 163 10.19 -4.82 -10.06
CA PHE A 163 9.46 -3.62 -10.44
C PHE A 163 10.32 -2.68 -11.28
N THR A 164 9.77 -2.19 -12.39
CA THR A 164 10.38 -1.20 -13.28
C THR A 164 9.34 -0.18 -13.73
N GLU A 165 9.76 0.97 -14.26
CA GLU A 165 8.83 1.96 -14.83
C GLU A 165 7.96 1.38 -15.95
N GLN A 166 8.50 0.46 -16.76
CA GLN A 166 7.79 -0.21 -17.85
C GLN A 166 6.88 -1.36 -17.36
N ASN A 167 7.32 -2.07 -16.34
CA ASN A 167 6.60 -3.21 -15.76
C ASN A 167 6.43 -3.04 -14.25
N GLN A 168 5.34 -2.39 -13.88
CA GLN A 168 5.02 -1.98 -12.51
C GLN A 168 4.25 -3.06 -11.75
N THR A 169 4.82 -4.26 -11.66
CA THR A 169 4.18 -5.42 -11.02
C THR A 169 4.42 -5.44 -9.51
N TYR A 170 3.37 -5.76 -8.75
CA TYR A 170 3.39 -5.96 -7.31
C TYR A 170 3.16 -7.43 -6.97
N MET A 171 3.77 -7.91 -5.88
CA MET A 171 3.37 -9.14 -5.20
C MET A 171 2.25 -8.83 -4.22
N TYR A 172 1.09 -9.45 -4.40
CA TYR A 172 -0.04 -9.36 -3.50
C TYR A 172 0.04 -10.49 -2.48
N PHE A 173 0.08 -10.15 -1.20
CA PHE A 173 0.00 -11.11 -0.11
C PHE A 173 -1.40 -11.10 0.48
N LYS A 174 -2.21 -12.05 0.02
CA LYS A 174 -3.54 -12.43 0.50
C LYS A 174 -3.60 -13.95 0.39
N SER A 175 -4.38 -14.68 1.18
CA SER A 175 -4.57 -16.15 1.18
C SER A 175 -3.43 -16.95 0.52
N ASP A 176 -3.39 -17.04 -0.82
CA ASP A 176 -2.20 -17.38 -1.61
C ASP A 176 -1.61 -16.17 -2.37
N PRO A 177 -0.26 -16.02 -2.41
CA PRO A 177 0.37 -14.92 -3.14
C PRO A 177 0.03 -14.92 -4.63
N GLU A 178 -0.13 -13.73 -5.19
CA GLU A 178 -0.31 -13.52 -6.63
C GLU A 178 0.46 -12.28 -7.08
N THR A 179 0.66 -12.12 -8.40
CA THR A 179 1.19 -10.88 -8.96
C THR A 179 0.07 -10.03 -9.55
N GLY A 180 0.20 -8.72 -9.47
CA GLY A 180 -0.82 -7.79 -9.95
C GLY A 180 -0.30 -6.40 -10.30
N PRO A 181 -1.17 -5.51 -10.79
CA PRO A 181 -0.81 -4.14 -11.13
C PRO A 181 -0.54 -3.31 -9.88
N VAL A 182 -0.19 -2.03 -10.07
CA VAL A 182 -0.11 -1.07 -8.96
C VAL A 182 -1.48 -0.91 -8.29
N PRO A 183 -1.58 -1.06 -6.95
CA PRO A 183 -2.84 -0.88 -6.24
C PRO A 183 -3.30 0.59 -6.33
N ASN A 184 -4.58 0.79 -6.68
CA ASN A 184 -5.21 2.12 -6.75
C ASN A 184 -4.49 3.11 -7.69
N LEU A 185 -3.97 2.64 -8.83
CA LEU A 185 -3.11 3.45 -9.71
C LEU A 185 -3.70 4.84 -10.05
N ASN A 186 -4.97 4.92 -10.46
CA ASN A 186 -5.62 6.20 -10.80
C ASN A 186 -5.57 7.21 -9.64
N ASN A 187 -5.71 6.72 -8.40
CA ASN A 187 -5.63 7.52 -7.20
C ASN A 187 -4.20 8.03 -6.95
N LEU A 188 -3.22 7.14 -7.10
CA LEU A 188 -1.80 7.48 -6.94
C LEU A 188 -1.32 8.46 -8.02
N GLU A 189 -1.82 8.33 -9.25
CA GLU A 189 -1.56 9.26 -10.34
C GLU A 189 -2.11 10.65 -10.05
N LEU A 190 -3.34 10.76 -9.52
CA LEU A 190 -3.90 12.04 -9.11
C LEU A 190 -3.07 12.71 -8.01
N PHE A 191 -2.59 11.93 -7.03
CA PHE A 191 -1.65 12.45 -6.03
C PHE A 191 -0.33 12.91 -6.64
N GLU A 192 0.25 12.14 -7.58
CA GLU A 192 1.49 12.55 -8.26
C GLU A 192 1.31 13.84 -9.06
N GLU A 193 0.21 13.98 -9.79
CA GLU A 193 -0.12 15.21 -10.51
C GLU A 193 -0.24 16.41 -9.55
N TYR A 194 -0.99 16.24 -8.45
CA TYR A 194 -1.17 17.28 -7.45
C TYR A 194 0.16 17.67 -6.78
N TYR A 195 0.99 16.70 -6.40
CA TYR A 195 2.28 16.98 -5.79
C TYR A 195 3.28 17.58 -6.77
N LYS A 196 3.23 17.19 -8.05
CA LYS A 196 4.02 17.84 -9.10
C LYS A 196 3.60 19.30 -9.25
N TYR A 197 2.30 19.57 -9.33
CA TYR A 197 1.77 20.94 -9.36
C TYR A 197 2.29 21.75 -8.17
N GLN A 198 2.20 21.23 -6.94
CA GLN A 198 2.69 21.91 -5.73
C GLN A 198 4.19 22.21 -5.73
N ARG A 199 5.01 21.37 -6.41
CA ARG A 199 6.45 21.59 -6.57
C ARG A 199 6.78 22.64 -7.62
N GLU A 200 5.93 22.81 -8.63
CA GLU A 200 6.15 23.70 -9.77
C GLU A 200 5.47 25.07 -9.61
N SER A 201 4.42 25.15 -8.81
CA SER A 201 3.64 26.37 -8.58
C SER A 201 4.14 27.25 -7.42
N LYS A 202 5.28 26.89 -6.82
CA LYS A 202 5.95 27.63 -5.74
C LYS A 202 7.37 27.97 -6.15
#